data_AF-A0A965P778-F1
#
_entry.id   AF-A0A965P778-F1
#
_cell.length_a   1.000
_cell.length_b   1.000
_cell.length_c   1.000
_cell.angle_alpha   90.00
_cell.angle_beta   90.00
_cell.angle_gamma   90.00
#
_symmetry.space_group_name_H-M   'P 1'
#
loop_
_entity.id
_entity.type
_entity.pdbx_description
1 polymer ?
#
loop_
_entity_poly.entity_id
_entity_poly.type
_entity_poly.pdbx_seq_one_letter_code
_entity_poly.pdbx_strand_id
1 'polypeptide(L)'
;MKRAYVQLSSDPNYPGLMVCDEGCKDQYDPYRLPARQTERITLRWPRPDTPLEVTDDALINNPYNDAIISPEQANVPINGNIDGLED
;
A
#
# COMPACT_ATOMS: atom_id res chain seq x y z
N MET A 1 16.90 -21.66 31.17
CA MET A 1 17.72 -22.87 31.38
C MET A 1 19.19 -22.49 31.24
N LYS A 2 20.11 -23.01 32.06
CA LYS A 2 21.55 -22.71 31.95
C LYS A 2 22.22 -23.73 31.01
N ARG A 3 23.18 -23.30 30.19
CA ARG A 3 23.90 -24.14 29.21
C ARG A 3 25.41 -23.96 29.35
N ALA A 4 26.18 -24.97 28.96
CA ALA A 4 27.64 -24.90 28.99
C ALA A 4 28.15 -23.98 27.88
N TYR A 5 29.19 -23.18 28.16
CA TYR A 5 29.71 -22.19 27.22
C TYR A 5 30.15 -22.80 25.88
N VAL A 6 30.73 -24.00 25.91
CA VAL A 6 31.22 -24.72 24.72
C VAL A 6 30.11 -25.16 23.75
N GLN A 7 28.85 -25.16 24.19
CA GLN A 7 27.68 -25.50 23.38
C GLN A 7 27.02 -24.28 22.76
N LEU A 8 27.51 -23.07 23.07
CA LEU A 8 26.96 -21.85 22.53
C LEU A 8 27.63 -21.56 21.18
N SER A 9 26.86 -21.02 20.25
CA SER A 9 27.35 -20.57 18.95
C SER A 9 27.03 -19.09 18.74
N SER A 10 27.74 -18.44 17.81
CA SER A 10 27.51 -17.03 17.50
C SER A 10 26.23 -16.84 16.66
N ASP A 11 25.45 -15.80 16.98
CA ASP A 11 24.27 -15.42 16.21
C ASP A 11 24.65 -14.76 14.86
N PRO A 12 24.02 -15.14 13.73
CA PRO A 12 24.36 -14.59 12.41
C PRO A 12 24.11 -13.10 12.29
N ASN A 13 23.08 -12.58 12.98
CA ASN A 13 22.80 -11.16 13.01
C ASN A 13 23.80 -10.47 13.95
N TYR A 14 24.05 -11.04 15.13
CA TYR A 14 24.88 -10.42 16.16
C TYR A 14 26.12 -11.27 16.49
N PRO A 15 27.26 -11.08 15.80
CA PRO A 15 28.44 -11.94 15.98
C PRO A 15 28.98 -12.03 17.42
N GLY A 16 28.74 -10.99 18.24
CA GLY A 16 29.14 -10.95 19.66
C GLY A 16 28.16 -11.61 20.64
N LEU A 17 26.99 -12.07 20.17
CA LEU A 17 25.99 -12.74 20.99
C LEU A 17 26.14 -14.26 20.87
N MET A 18 26.34 -14.92 22.01
CA MET A 18 26.43 -16.38 22.12
C MET A 18 25.05 -16.96 22.42
N VAL A 19 24.52 -17.79 21.53
CA VAL A 19 23.17 -18.38 21.60
C VAL A 19 23.23 -19.90 21.65
N CYS A 20 22.14 -20.53 22.11
CA CYS A 20 21.99 -21.97 22.16
C CYS A 20 21.61 -22.56 20.79
N ASP A 21 21.97 -23.82 20.51
CA ASP A 21 21.62 -24.49 19.24
C ASP A 21 20.18 -25.06 19.22
N GLU A 22 19.36 -24.78 20.22
CA GLU A 22 17.99 -25.31 20.39
C GLU A 22 16.93 -24.31 19.87
N GLY A 23 17.19 -23.72 18.71
CA GLY A 23 16.31 -22.72 18.11
C GLY A 23 16.43 -21.31 18.72
N CYS A 24 17.46 -21.04 19.54
CA CYS A 24 17.79 -19.68 19.98
C CYS A 24 18.48 -18.83 18.88
N LYS A 25 18.94 -19.48 17.80
CA LYS A 25 19.69 -18.84 16.73
C LYS A 25 18.72 -18.24 15.72
N ASP A 26 18.83 -16.94 15.50
CA ASP A 26 17.92 -16.24 14.61
C ASP A 26 18.23 -16.53 13.14
N GLN A 27 17.20 -16.44 12.31
CA GLN A 27 17.39 -16.36 10.87
C GLN A 27 17.96 -14.99 10.49
N TYR A 28 18.72 -14.94 9.40
CA TYR A 28 19.34 -13.70 8.95
C TYR A 28 18.27 -12.64 8.68
N ASP A 29 18.38 -11.48 9.33
CA ASP A 29 17.43 -10.39 9.18
C ASP A 29 17.64 -9.72 7.81
N PRO A 30 16.63 -9.74 6.92
CA PRO A 30 16.73 -9.10 5.61
C PRO A 30 16.95 -7.58 5.70
N TYR A 31 16.56 -6.94 6.80
CA TYR A 31 16.68 -5.50 7.00
C TYR A 31 18.06 -5.04 7.48
N ARG A 32 18.96 -5.98 7.81
CA ARG A 32 20.37 -5.66 8.11
C ARG A 32 21.24 -5.60 6.87
N LEU A 33 20.76 -6.11 5.75
CA LEU A 33 21.40 -5.93 4.45
C LEU A 33 21.18 -4.50 3.96
N PRO A 34 22.11 -3.95 3.15
CA PRO A 34 21.92 -2.65 2.54
C PRO A 34 20.60 -2.59 1.76
N ALA A 35 20.00 -1.40 1.72
CA ALA A 35 18.77 -1.17 0.99
C ALA A 35 18.90 -1.67 -0.46
N ARG A 36 17.84 -2.29 -0.98
CA ARG A 36 17.80 -2.72 -2.37
C ARG A 36 18.02 -1.50 -3.27
N GLN A 37 18.83 -1.68 -4.31
CA GLN A 37 19.02 -0.65 -5.32
C GLN A 37 17.68 -0.40 -6.02
N THR A 38 17.38 0.87 -6.31
CA THR A 38 16.18 1.22 -7.08
C THR A 38 16.35 0.72 -8.51
N GLU A 39 15.32 0.06 -9.03
CA GLU A 39 15.31 -0.38 -10.41
C GLU A 39 15.09 0.82 -11.34
N ARG A 40 15.73 0.81 -12.51
CA ARG A 40 15.45 1.79 -13.56
C ARG A 40 14.26 1.32 -14.40
N ILE A 41 13.04 1.55 -13.91
CA ILE A 41 11.81 1.23 -14.65
C ILE A 41 11.39 2.41 -15.54
N THR A 42 11.07 2.13 -16.81
CA THR A 42 10.39 3.08 -17.70
C THR A 42 8.96 2.63 -17.87
N LEU A 43 7.99 3.46 -17.45
CA LEU A 43 6.57 3.19 -17.71
C LEU A 43 6.31 3.28 -19.22
N ARG A 44 5.71 2.23 -19.80
CA ARG A 44 5.33 2.22 -21.22
C ARG A 44 4.28 3.28 -21.56
N TRP A 45 3.39 3.56 -20.61
CA TRP A 45 2.29 4.53 -20.75
C TRP A 45 2.27 5.43 -19.51
N PRO A 46 3.11 6.48 -19.45
CA PRO A 46 2.99 7.49 -18.41
C PRO A 46 1.62 8.18 -18.53
N ARG A 47 1.09 8.66 -17.40
CA ARG A 47 -0.10 9.52 -17.41
C ARG A 47 0.19 10.72 -18.33
N PRO A 48 -0.67 11.04 -19.30
CA PRO A 48 -0.56 12.28 -20.06
C PRO A 48 -0.60 13.49 -19.13
N ASP A 49 0.20 14.52 -19.40
CA ASP A 49 0.17 15.78 -18.66
C ASP A 49 -1.10 16.61 -18.96
N THR A 50 -1.86 16.21 -19.98
CA THR A 50 -3.15 16.80 -20.30
C THR A 50 -4.21 16.35 -19.29
N PRO A 51 -5.05 17.28 -18.79
CA PRO A 51 -6.24 16.91 -18.03
C PRO A 51 -7.05 15.87 -18.81
N LEU A 52 -7.48 14.81 -18.12
CA LEU A 52 -8.53 13.93 -18.64
C LEU A 52 -9.82 14.67 -18.35
N GLU A 53 -10.28 15.46 -19.32
CA GLU A 53 -11.60 16.08 -19.23
C GLU A 53 -12.64 14.96 -19.27
N VAL A 54 -13.38 14.79 -18.19
CA VAL A 54 -14.60 14.00 -18.18
C VAL A 54 -15.69 14.92 -18.72
N THR A 55 -16.17 14.66 -19.93
CA THR A 55 -17.19 15.51 -20.57
C THR A 55 -18.56 15.37 -19.90
N ASP A 56 -18.78 14.27 -19.17
CA ASP A 56 -20.07 13.94 -18.58
C ASP A 56 -19.89 13.47 -17.12
N ASP A 57 -19.66 14.40 -16.20
CA ASP A 57 -19.68 14.14 -14.75
C ASP A 57 -21.11 14.06 -14.18
N ALA A 58 -22.14 14.14 -15.04
CA ALA A 58 -23.53 14.23 -14.63
C ALA A 58 -24.39 13.15 -15.30
N LEU A 59 -25.12 12.41 -14.47
CA LEU A 59 -26.21 11.57 -14.93
C LEU A 59 -27.45 12.46 -15.16
N ILE A 60 -27.92 12.55 -16.40
CA ILE A 60 -29.15 13.28 -16.75
C ILE A 60 -30.33 12.33 -16.55
N ASN A 61 -31.07 12.46 -15.44
CA ASN A 61 -32.16 11.55 -15.06
C ASN A 61 -33.56 12.19 -15.18
N ASN A 62 -33.94 12.74 -16.35
CA ASN A 62 -35.35 12.81 -16.81
C ASN A 62 -35.56 13.54 -18.15
N PRO A 63 -36.69 13.32 -18.85
CA PRO A 63 -37.01 13.97 -20.12
C PRO A 63 -37.74 15.32 -20.00
N TYR A 64 -37.88 15.93 -18.81
CA TYR A 64 -38.66 17.18 -18.67
C TYR A 64 -38.10 18.27 -17.76
N ASN A 65 -37.03 18.03 -16.99
CA ASN A 65 -36.27 19.07 -16.28
C ASN A 65 -34.88 18.50 -15.95
N ASP A 66 -33.84 19.00 -16.60
CA ASP A 66 -32.46 18.53 -16.48
C ASP A 66 -31.88 18.83 -15.09
N ALA A 67 -32.13 17.95 -14.13
CA ALA A 67 -31.42 17.98 -12.85
C ALA A 67 -30.02 17.39 -13.08
N ILE A 68 -29.01 18.26 -13.14
CA ILE A 68 -27.61 17.86 -13.16
C ILE A 68 -27.25 17.35 -11.76
N ILE A 69 -27.20 16.03 -11.59
CA ILE A 69 -26.67 15.42 -10.37
C ILE A 69 -25.15 15.35 -10.54
N SER A 70 -24.44 16.38 -10.05
CA SER A 70 -22.98 16.39 -9.98
C SER A 70 -22.54 16.27 -8.52
N PRO A 71 -21.52 15.42 -8.22
CA PRO A 71 -20.90 15.37 -6.90
C PRO A 71 -20.24 16.71 -6.50
N GLU A 72 -20.00 17.61 -7.44
CA GLU A 72 -19.39 18.92 -7.18
C GLU A 72 -20.40 20.02 -6.84
N GLN A 73 -21.70 19.82 -7.11
CA GLN A 73 -22.71 20.87 -6.96
C GLN A 73 -23.89 20.51 -6.05
N ALA A 74 -23.97 19.28 -5.53
CA ALA A 74 -25.04 18.90 -4.62
C ALA A 74 -24.49 18.43 -3.27
N ASN A 75 -25.10 18.96 -2.21
CA ASN A 75 -24.98 18.60 -0.81
C ASN A 75 -24.64 17.11 -0.61
N VAL A 76 -23.35 16.78 -0.50
CA VAL A 76 -22.89 15.39 -0.35
C VAL A 76 -23.38 14.88 1.00
N PRO A 77 -24.14 13.78 1.06
CA PRO A 77 -24.54 13.18 2.32
C PRO A 77 -23.30 12.84 3.17
N ILE A 78 -23.40 12.93 4.50
CA ILE A 78 -22.26 12.83 5.43
C ILE A 78 -21.52 11.47 5.33
N ASN A 79 -22.17 10.44 4.80
CA ASN A 79 -21.58 9.12 4.55
C ASN A 79 -20.76 9.03 3.25
N GLY A 80 -20.70 10.10 2.43
CA GLY A 80 -19.89 10.17 1.21
C GLY A 80 -20.44 9.39 0.02
N ASN A 81 -21.64 8.82 0.13
CA ASN A 81 -22.26 8.03 -0.92
C ASN A 81 -23.41 8.80 -1.58
N ILE A 82 -23.55 8.66 -2.90
CA ILE A 82 -24.74 9.10 -3.63
C ILE A 82 -25.71 7.92 -3.65
N ASP A 83 -26.51 7.81 -2.59
CA ASP A 83 -27.50 6.75 -2.43
C ASP A 83 -28.65 6.97 -3.43
N GLY A 84 -28.87 6.02 -4.35
CA GLY A 84 -29.93 6.10 -5.38
C GLY A 84 -29.53 5.71 -6.81
N LEU A 85 -28.31 5.18 -7.03
CA LEU A 85 -27.86 4.61 -8.30
C LEU A 85 -27.89 3.07 -8.28
N GLU A 86 -29.01 2.50 -7.86
CA GLU A 86 -29.27 1.06 -7.98
C GLU A 86 -30.20 0.81 -9.17
N ASP A 87 -29.87 -0.22 -9.96
CA ASP A 87 -30.46 -0.55 -11.28
C ASP A 87 -31.99 -0.64 -11.33
#